data_AF-A0A954NTI8-F1
#
_entry.id   AF-A0A954NTI8-F1
#
_cell.length_a   1.000
_cell.length_b   1.000
_cell.length_c   1.000
_cell.angle_alpha   90.00
_cell.angle_beta   90.00
_cell.angle_gamma   90.00
#
_symmetry.space_group_name_H-M   'P 1'
#
loop_
_entity.id
_entity.type
_entity.pdbx_description
1 polymer ?
#
loop_
_entity_poly.entity_id
_entity_poly.type
_entity_poly.pdbx_seq_one_letter_code
_entity_poly.pdbx_strand_id
1 'polypeptide(L)'
;IAAVAAPRMFDTAGDARTAATRHSLSVLRSAIELHRAEVGSYPGAVLGTTLQPYLQGSFPAPEVGNAGDAGVAVSTDDPIAAPAGTEGWIYNVTTGEIRVNHADGFAW
;
A
#
# COMPACT_ATOMS: atom_id res chain seq x y z
N ILE A 1 27.96 32.38 11.99
CA ILE A 1 26.99 32.27 10.88
C ILE A 1 26.69 30.79 10.72
N ALA A 2 25.57 30.31 11.29
CA ALA A 2 25.13 28.93 11.16
C ALA A 2 23.72 28.97 10.59
N ALA A 3 23.62 28.90 9.27
CA ALA A 3 22.35 28.85 8.57
C ALA A 3 22.56 28.15 7.22
N VAL A 4 21.57 27.34 6.85
CA VAL A 4 21.33 26.83 5.49
C VAL A 4 22.15 25.60 5.07
N ALA A 5 21.80 24.42 5.61
CA ALA A 5 22.02 23.15 4.91
C ALA A 5 20.87 22.12 5.04
N ALA A 6 19.86 22.38 5.89
CA ALA A 6 18.80 21.43 6.19
C ALA A 6 17.67 21.25 5.14
N PRO A 7 17.30 22.20 4.26
CA PRO A 7 16.05 22.08 3.48
C PRO A 7 16.01 20.89 2.51
N ARG A 8 17.06 20.71 1.69
CA ARG A 8 17.10 19.71 0.62
C ARG A 8 17.10 18.24 1.08
N MET A 9 17.54 17.98 2.32
CA MET A 9 17.57 16.61 2.87
C MET A 9 16.16 16.13 3.26
N PHE A 10 15.29 17.03 3.73
CA PHE A 10 13.90 16.68 4.07
C PHE A 10 13.05 16.42 2.84
N ASP A 11 13.24 17.21 1.77
CA ASP A 11 12.55 17.00 0.49
C ASP A 11 12.94 15.65 -0.12
N THR A 12 14.24 15.34 -0.15
CA THR A 12 14.74 14.04 -0.66
C THR A 12 14.20 12.86 0.16
N ALA A 13 14.08 13.00 1.48
CA ALA A 13 13.51 11.96 2.32
C ALA A 13 11.99 11.79 2.11
N GLY A 14 11.26 12.88 1.80
CA GLY A 14 9.85 12.82 1.43
C GLY A 14 9.63 12.09 0.10
N ASP A 15 10.43 12.43 -0.91
CA ASP A 15 10.39 11.79 -2.23
C ASP A 15 10.74 10.30 -2.14
N ALA A 16 11.75 9.95 -1.34
CA ALA A 16 12.14 8.56 -1.11
C ALA A 16 11.01 7.73 -0.48
N ARG A 17 10.29 8.27 0.51
CA ARG A 17 9.14 7.59 1.14
C ARG A 17 7.98 7.41 0.17
N THR A 18 7.71 8.42 -0.66
CA THR A 18 6.69 8.34 -1.72
C THR A 18 7.05 7.27 -2.75
N ALA A 19 8.30 7.25 -3.20
CA ALA A 19 8.80 6.24 -4.14
C ALA A 19 8.74 4.83 -3.54
N ALA A 20 9.15 4.66 -2.28
CA ALA A 20 9.08 3.39 -1.56
C ALA A 20 7.63 2.87 -1.46
N THR A 21 6.68 3.74 -1.08
CA THR A 21 5.26 3.34 -0.98
C THR A 21 4.68 2.93 -2.33
N ARG A 22 4.99 3.66 -3.40
CA ARG A 22 4.57 3.31 -4.77
C ARG A 22 5.19 2.00 -5.24
N HIS A 23 6.45 1.75 -4.90
CA HIS A 23 7.09 0.47 -5.19
C HIS A 23 6.39 -0.68 -4.46
N SER A 24 6.14 -0.56 -3.16
CA SER A 24 5.37 -1.54 -2.39
C SER A 24 3.97 -1.77 -2.98
N LEU A 25 3.28 -0.71 -3.40
CA LEU A 25 1.98 -0.80 -4.05
C LEU A 25 2.04 -1.57 -5.38
N SER A 26 3.09 -1.33 -6.19
CA SER A 26 3.33 -2.10 -7.42
C SER A 26 3.56 -3.58 -7.12
N VAL A 27 4.34 -3.91 -6.10
CA VAL A 27 4.60 -5.30 -5.69
C VAL A 27 3.32 -5.98 -5.23
N LEU A 28 2.51 -5.32 -4.39
CA LEU A 28 1.23 -5.85 -3.92
C LEU A 28 0.25 -6.09 -5.08
N ARG A 29 0.14 -5.15 -6.02
CA ARG A 29 -0.70 -5.31 -7.22
C ARG A 29 -0.25 -6.50 -8.07
N SER A 30 1.05 -6.68 -8.28
CA SER A 30 1.58 -7.85 -8.98
C SER A 30 1.30 -9.16 -8.25
N ALA A 31 1.42 -9.19 -6.92
CA ALA A 31 1.12 -10.37 -6.11
C ALA A 31 -0.38 -10.74 -6.15
N ILE A 32 -1.28 -9.75 -6.11
CA ILE A 32 -2.73 -9.94 -6.23
C ILE A 32 -3.08 -10.55 -7.59
N GLU A 33 -2.53 -10.02 -8.68
CA GLU A 33 -2.78 -10.54 -10.02
C GLU A 33 -2.21 -11.95 -10.20
N LEU A 34 -1.03 -12.24 -9.62
CA LEU A 34 -0.45 -13.57 -9.65
C LEU A 34 -1.31 -14.58 -8.86
N HIS A 35 -1.78 -14.23 -7.66
CA HIS A 35 -2.72 -15.05 -6.90
C HIS A 35 -3.99 -15.33 -7.71
N ARG A 36 -4.55 -14.29 -8.33
CA ARG A 36 -5.75 -14.43 -9.17
C ARG A 36 -5.51 -15.36 -10.36
N ALA A 37 -4.34 -15.28 -10.98
CA ALA A 37 -3.98 -16.16 -12.10
C ALA A 37 -3.86 -17.62 -11.68
N GLU A 38 -3.35 -17.91 -10.47
CA GLU A 38 -3.19 -19.27 -9.95
C GLU A 38 -4.47 -19.87 -9.37
N VAL A 39 -5.22 -19.09 -8.59
CA VAL A 39 -6.39 -19.56 -7.82
C VAL A 39 -7.70 -19.34 -8.58
N GLY A 40 -7.72 -18.40 -9.53
CA GLY A 40 -8.91 -18.04 -10.32
C GLY A 40 -9.82 -16.99 -9.66
N SER A 41 -9.50 -16.53 -8.45
CA SER A 41 -10.24 -15.50 -7.73
C SER A 41 -9.32 -14.50 -7.05
N TYR A 42 -9.84 -13.31 -6.76
CA TYR A 42 -9.12 -12.35 -5.94
C TYR A 42 -8.91 -12.87 -4.51
N PRO A 43 -7.81 -12.48 -3.83
CA PRO A 43 -7.62 -12.74 -2.42
C PRO A 43 -8.82 -12.30 -1.56
N GLY A 44 -9.09 -13.04 -0.49
CA GLY A 44 -10.11 -12.68 0.48
C GLY A 44 -9.67 -11.58 1.45
N ALA A 45 -10.46 -11.37 2.50
CA ALA A 45 -10.23 -10.33 3.51
C ALA A 45 -8.87 -10.44 4.24
N VAL A 46 -8.26 -11.63 4.30
CA VAL A 46 -6.99 -11.86 5.01
C VAL A 46 -5.79 -11.71 4.06
N LEU A 47 -5.72 -10.57 3.37
CA LEU A 47 -4.78 -10.31 2.28
C LEU A 47 -3.32 -10.60 2.66
N GLY A 48 -2.90 -10.15 3.85
CA GLY A 48 -1.50 -10.27 4.29
C GLY A 48 -1.01 -11.71 4.36
N THR A 49 -1.81 -12.62 4.92
CA THR A 49 -1.45 -14.05 4.99
C THR A 49 -1.60 -14.74 3.65
N THR A 50 -2.61 -14.35 2.86
CA THR A 50 -2.88 -14.95 1.54
C THR A 50 -1.78 -14.62 0.54
N LEU A 51 -1.23 -13.41 0.56
CA LEU A 51 -0.17 -12.98 -0.36
C LEU A 51 1.23 -13.38 0.07
N GLN A 52 1.43 -13.85 1.31
CA GLN A 52 2.75 -14.20 1.83
C GLN A 52 3.59 -15.12 0.92
N PRO A 53 3.02 -16.14 0.24
CA PRO A 53 3.78 -16.99 -0.70
C PRO A 53 4.28 -16.26 -1.96
N TYR A 54 3.64 -15.14 -2.32
CA TYR A 54 3.90 -14.37 -3.54
C TYR A 54 4.84 -13.19 -3.29
N LEU A 55 5.21 -12.94 -2.03
CA LEU A 55 6.04 -11.81 -1.63
C LEU A 55 7.44 -12.29 -1.22
N GLN A 56 8.45 -11.51 -1.60
CA GLN A 56 9.81 -11.70 -1.13
C GLN A 56 10.02 -10.90 0.16
N GLY A 57 9.64 -11.48 1.29
CA GLY A 57 9.82 -10.88 2.62
C GLY A 57 8.54 -10.78 3.43
N SER A 58 8.52 -9.89 4.42
CA SER A 58 7.31 -9.55 5.17
C SER A 58 6.34 -8.75 4.31
N PHE A 59 5.04 -8.81 4.64
CA PHE A 59 4.05 -7.94 4.03
C PHE A 59 4.47 -6.46 4.20
N PRO A 60 4.54 -5.69 3.10
CA PRO A 60 5.11 -4.34 3.16
C PRO A 60 4.17 -3.36 3.87
N ALA A 61 4.74 -2.49 4.70
CA ALA A 61 4.07 -1.30 5.21
C ALA A 61 4.26 -0.11 4.24
N PRO A 62 3.30 0.82 4.13
CA PRO A 62 3.51 2.07 3.42
C PRO A 62 4.43 2.98 4.23
N GLU A 63 5.16 3.85 3.53
CA GLU A 63 6.02 4.89 4.14
C GLU A 63 5.36 6.28 4.10
N VAL A 64 4.17 6.37 3.49
CA VAL A 64 3.32 7.57 3.38
C VAL A 64 1.91 7.28 3.91
N GLY A 65 1.28 8.28 4.51
CA GLY A 65 -0.03 8.15 5.14
C GLY A 65 0.07 7.52 6.52
N ASN A 66 -0.64 6.42 6.75
CA ASN A 66 -0.55 5.61 7.98
C ASN A 66 0.76 4.80 7.95
N ALA A 67 1.89 5.51 7.97
CA ALA A 67 3.21 4.96 7.72
C ALA A 67 3.64 3.95 8.80
N GLY A 68 4.26 2.86 8.37
CA GLY A 68 4.72 1.77 9.24
C GLY A 68 3.63 0.77 9.64
N ASP A 69 2.37 1.01 9.30
CA ASP A 69 1.27 0.08 9.52
C ASP A 69 1.09 -0.84 8.30
N ALA A 70 1.41 -2.13 8.45
CA ALA A 70 1.26 -3.12 7.37
C ALA A 70 -0.17 -3.69 7.26
N GLY A 71 -1.11 -3.22 8.08
CA GLY A 71 -2.49 -3.65 8.09
C GLY A 71 -3.23 -3.33 6.79
N VAL A 72 -4.33 -4.04 6.58
CA VAL A 72 -5.17 -3.89 5.39
C VAL A 72 -6.63 -3.76 5.82
N ALA A 73 -7.21 -2.59 5.61
CA ALA A 73 -8.64 -2.38 5.70
C ALA A 73 -9.34 -3.05 4.51
N VAL A 74 -10.50 -3.66 4.76
CA VAL A 74 -11.29 -4.33 3.72
C VAL A 74 -12.41 -3.41 3.25
N SER A 75 -12.55 -3.30 1.93
CA SER A 75 -13.63 -2.59 1.25
C SER A 75 -14.40 -3.56 0.35
N THR A 76 -15.67 -3.24 0.11
CA THR A 76 -16.51 -3.86 -0.92
C THR A 76 -17.03 -2.83 -1.92
N ASP A 77 -16.64 -1.56 -1.78
CA ASP A 77 -17.09 -0.47 -2.64
C ASP A 77 -16.31 -0.47 -3.96
N ASP A 78 -17.03 -0.41 -5.08
CA ASP A 78 -16.45 -0.35 -6.43
C ASP A 78 -16.82 0.99 -7.12
N PRO A 79 -15.85 1.90 -7.36
CA PRO A 79 -14.46 1.85 -6.89
C PRO A 79 -14.34 2.12 -5.38
N ILE A 80 -13.18 1.88 -4.77
CA ILE A 80 -12.93 2.30 -3.38
C ILE A 80 -13.09 3.82 -3.30
N ALA A 81 -14.09 4.28 -2.53
CA ALA A 81 -14.54 5.67 -2.54
C ALA A 81 -13.75 6.59 -1.60
N ALA A 82 -13.29 6.08 -0.45
CA ALA A 82 -12.52 6.84 0.53
C ALA A 82 -11.64 5.92 1.40
N PRO A 83 -10.59 6.47 2.06
CA PRO A 83 -9.91 5.80 3.16
C PRO A 83 -10.87 5.43 4.30
N ALA A 84 -10.61 4.32 4.98
CA ALA A 84 -11.40 3.83 6.11
C ALA A 84 -10.54 3.04 7.09
N GLY A 85 -10.86 3.08 8.38
CA GLY A 85 -10.05 2.42 9.41
C GLY A 85 -8.73 3.17 9.69
N THR A 86 -7.76 2.46 10.25
CA THR A 86 -6.45 3.02 10.66
C THR A 86 -5.27 2.28 10.05
N GLU A 87 -5.54 1.24 9.25
CA GLU A 87 -4.58 0.39 8.58
C GLU A 87 -3.78 1.17 7.52
N GLY A 88 -2.62 0.67 7.13
CA GLY A 88 -1.80 1.28 6.06
C GLY A 88 -2.42 1.20 4.66
N TRP A 89 -3.08 0.08 4.36
CA TRP A 89 -3.64 -0.21 3.05
C TRP A 89 -5.15 -0.39 3.11
N ILE A 90 -5.82 -0.14 1.99
CA ILE A 90 -7.22 -0.49 1.80
C ILE A 90 -7.35 -1.35 0.55
N TYR A 91 -8.08 -2.45 0.68
CA TYR A 91 -8.20 -3.48 -0.33
C TYR A 91 -9.67 -3.83 -0.60
N ASN A 92 -10.05 -3.86 -1.87
CA ASN A 92 -11.35 -4.34 -2.31
C ASN A 92 -11.27 -5.83 -2.67
N VAL A 93 -12.01 -6.65 -1.92
CA VAL A 93 -12.06 -8.11 -2.09
C VAL A 93 -12.85 -8.57 -3.32
N THR A 94 -13.71 -7.72 -3.89
CA THR A 94 -14.51 -8.04 -5.08
C THR A 94 -13.79 -7.67 -6.37
N THR A 95 -13.06 -6.55 -6.38
CA THR A 95 -12.38 -6.03 -7.58
C THR A 95 -10.87 -6.27 -7.61
N GLY A 96 -10.26 -6.61 -6.46
CA GLY A 96 -8.81 -6.72 -6.33
C GLY A 96 -8.09 -5.38 -6.21
N GLU A 97 -8.82 -4.27 -6.17
CA GLU A 97 -8.23 -2.94 -6.06
C GLU A 97 -7.52 -2.78 -4.71
N ILE A 98 -6.28 -2.30 -4.73
CA ILE A 98 -5.52 -1.92 -3.54
C ILE A 98 -4.99 -0.50 -3.66
N ARG A 99 -5.11 0.27 -2.57
CA ARG A 99 -4.69 1.67 -2.45
C ARG A 99 -4.05 1.93 -1.08
N VAL A 100 -3.31 3.03 -0.98
CA VAL A 100 -2.88 3.56 0.33
C VAL A 100 -4.13 4.07 1.05
N ASN A 101 -4.28 3.70 2.32
CA ASN A 101 -5.43 4.08 3.14
C ASN A 101 -5.25 5.47 3.78
N HIS A 102 -4.90 6.46 2.97
CA HIS A 102 -4.68 7.83 3.43
C HIS A 102 -4.76 8.81 2.27
N ALA A 103 -5.21 10.03 2.55
CA ALA A 103 -5.40 11.08 1.54
C ALA A 103 -4.15 11.33 0.67
N ASP A 104 -2.95 11.25 1.28
CA ASP A 104 -1.68 11.49 0.58
C ASP A 104 -1.38 10.49 -0.55
N GLY A 105 -1.93 9.27 -0.48
CA GLY A 105 -1.66 8.18 -1.42
C GLY A 105 -2.88 7.50 -2.03
N PHE A 106 -4.08 7.93 -1.67
CA PHE A 106 -5.33 7.28 -2.05
C PHE A 106 -5.59 7.30 -3.57
N ALA A 107 -5.03 8.27 -4.29
CA ALA A 107 -5.20 8.43 -5.73
C ALA A 107 -4.16 7.69 -6.59
N TRP A 108 -3.26 6.91 -5.98
CA TRP A 108 -2.16 6.20 -6.67
C TRP A 108 -2.54 4.80 -7.17
#